data_AF-A0AA35XWF5-F1
#
_entry.id   AF-A0AA35XWF5-F1
#
_cell.length_a   1.000
_cell.length_b   1.000
_cell.length_c   1.000
_cell.angle_alpha   90.00
_cell.angle_beta   90.00
_cell.angle_gamma   90.00
#
_symmetry.space_group_name_H-M   'P 1'
#
loop_
_entity.id
_entity.type
_entity.pdbx_description
1 polymer ?
#
loop_
_entity_poly.entity_id
_entity_poly.type
_entity_poly.pdbx_seq_one_letter_code
_entity_poly.pdbx_strand_id
1 'polypeptide(L)'
;MLLAALGAPALLRAEGEWQPSTLSEATLAKVHEAAKAYQDCLNEAFRTHVGEDVDSRVQTDRILHACENRLTPMKAAFDAERVPDSISERYMRSYRTRGARDLVRLLMSAQAARAAAAESASELSATADTPSPHPYPSEGKPMEIDLNLIPAKLDAVHVGLAAVVVVLLLVQIILLSVAVIALLRRRPEPAVTFQSSPAVSAAEPVKALEPVMKKETVVLKETTPDAALQLLALLQKEARFIDFVQENIAHYSDAEIGAAARVVHEGCRKVIGQVFDLAPVRSETEGSRLTLPKGFDAASVRLSGNIVGEPPFTGTLVHRGWRVENIRLPKVAEGHDVRILAQAEVEL
;
A
#
# COMPACT_ATOMS: atom_id res chain seq x y z
N MET A 1 -61.64 30.54 -11.45
CA MET A 1 -60.78 31.47 -10.68
C MET A 1 -59.61 30.66 -10.15
N LEU A 2 -58.40 31.10 -10.50
CA LEU A 2 -57.10 30.47 -10.26
C LEU A 2 -56.83 30.19 -8.77
N LEU A 3 -56.42 28.96 -8.44
CA LEU A 3 -55.63 28.67 -7.23
C LEU A 3 -54.14 28.71 -7.64
N ALA A 4 -53.38 29.60 -7.00
CA ALA A 4 -51.96 29.77 -7.19
C ALA A 4 -51.18 28.62 -6.54
N ALA A 5 -50.32 27.96 -7.33
CA ALA A 5 -49.30 27.06 -6.84
C ALA A 5 -48.10 27.89 -6.34
N LEU A 6 -47.85 27.86 -5.02
CA LEU A 6 -46.63 28.41 -4.42
C LEU A 6 -45.48 27.43 -4.69
N GLY A 7 -44.71 27.73 -5.74
CA GLY A 7 -43.42 27.08 -6.00
C GLY A 7 -42.42 27.43 -4.90
N ALA A 8 -41.69 26.41 -4.43
CA ALA A 8 -40.50 26.59 -3.59
C ALA A 8 -39.49 27.49 -4.32
N PRO A 9 -38.78 28.39 -3.62
CA PRO A 9 -37.75 29.19 -4.27
C PRO A 9 -36.59 28.27 -4.64
N ALA A 10 -36.49 27.97 -5.94
CA ALA A 10 -35.24 27.54 -6.53
C ALA A 10 -34.20 28.63 -6.20
N LEU A 11 -33.19 28.28 -5.40
CA LEU A 11 -32.00 29.10 -5.25
C LEU A 11 -31.46 29.35 -6.66
N LEU A 12 -31.63 30.57 -7.15
CA LEU A 12 -30.93 31.10 -8.33
C LEU A 12 -29.44 31.08 -7.98
N ARG A 13 -28.78 29.98 -8.36
CA ARG A 13 -27.35 29.77 -8.24
C ARG A 13 -26.64 30.65 -9.24
N ALA A 14 -25.54 31.27 -8.82
CA ALA A 14 -24.62 31.92 -9.73
C ALA A 14 -24.06 30.88 -10.71
N GLU A 15 -24.25 31.11 -12.01
CA GLU A 15 -23.68 30.27 -13.05
C GLU A 15 -22.13 30.35 -12.96
N GLY A 16 -21.47 29.27 -12.54
CA GLY A 16 -20.01 29.14 -12.67
C GLY A 16 -19.21 28.71 -11.43
N GLU A 17 -19.83 28.46 -10.27
CA GLU A 17 -19.07 28.01 -9.08
C GLU A 17 -18.83 26.49 -9.09
N TRP A 18 -17.56 26.08 -9.16
CA TRP A 18 -17.13 24.67 -9.22
C TRP A 18 -17.36 23.95 -7.88
N GLN A 19 -17.98 22.76 -7.92
CA GLN A 19 -18.25 21.92 -6.76
C GLN A 19 -17.35 20.67 -6.77
N PRO A 20 -16.67 20.32 -5.66
CA PRO A 20 -15.72 19.19 -5.61
C PRO A 20 -16.32 17.80 -5.92
N SER A 21 -17.65 17.65 -5.85
CA SER A 21 -18.35 16.37 -6.03
C SER A 21 -19.12 16.26 -7.36
N THR A 22 -18.88 17.15 -8.33
CA THR A 22 -19.74 17.26 -9.53
C THR A 22 -19.00 17.07 -10.86
N LEU A 23 -17.88 16.34 -10.88
CA LEU A 23 -17.31 15.96 -12.17
C LEU A 23 -18.26 15.01 -12.89
N SER A 24 -18.60 15.28 -14.16
CA SER A 24 -19.44 14.35 -14.90
C SER A 24 -18.72 13.02 -15.14
N GLU A 25 -19.48 11.93 -15.21
CA GLU A 25 -18.95 10.60 -15.56
C GLU A 25 -18.18 10.62 -16.89
N ALA A 26 -18.63 11.45 -17.85
CA ALA A 26 -17.95 11.62 -19.13
C ALA A 26 -16.57 12.28 -18.97
N THR A 27 -16.41 13.24 -18.06
CA THR A 27 -15.13 13.88 -17.77
C THR A 27 -14.21 12.95 -16.99
N LEU A 28 -14.73 12.23 -15.99
CA LEU A 28 -13.96 11.22 -15.27
C LEU A 28 -13.44 10.12 -16.21
N ALA A 29 -14.27 9.66 -17.16
CA ALA A 29 -13.86 8.71 -18.18
C ALA A 29 -12.72 9.26 -19.06
N LYS A 30 -12.82 10.51 -19.53
CA LYS A 30 -11.75 11.16 -20.33
C LYS A 30 -10.46 11.35 -19.54
N VAL A 31 -10.56 11.71 -18.26
CA VAL A 31 -9.41 11.85 -17.37
C VAL A 31 -8.71 10.51 -17.18
N HIS A 32 -9.46 9.44 -16.91
CA HIS A 32 -8.92 8.09 -16.78
C HIS A 32 -8.30 7.57 -18.09
N GLU A 33 -8.94 7.85 -19.23
CA GLU A 33 -8.42 7.49 -20.55
C GLU A 33 -7.10 8.21 -20.85
N ALA A 34 -7.03 9.52 -20.59
CA ALA A 34 -5.80 10.30 -20.75
C ALA A 34 -4.69 9.81 -19.80
N ALA A 35 -5.03 9.50 -18.55
CA ALA A 35 -4.09 8.94 -17.58
C ALA A 35 -3.53 7.59 -18.03
N LYS A 36 -4.40 6.71 -18.57
CA LYS A 36 -3.98 5.43 -19.12
C LYS A 36 -3.09 5.62 -20.35
N ALA A 37 -3.48 6.49 -21.29
CA ALA A 37 -2.70 6.77 -22.49
C ALA A 37 -1.31 7.34 -22.15
N TYR A 38 -1.20 8.16 -21.11
CA TYR A 38 0.08 8.64 -20.60
C TYR A 38 0.94 7.48 -20.08
N GLN A 39 0.39 6.62 -19.21
CA GLN A 39 1.11 5.46 -18.67
C GLN A 39 1.53 4.45 -19.74
N ASP A 40 0.65 4.16 -20.69
CA ASP A 40 0.94 3.27 -21.81
C ASP A 40 2.09 3.83 -22.67
N CYS A 41 2.11 5.16 -22.89
CA CYS A 41 3.21 5.84 -23.57
C CYS A 41 4.53 5.71 -22.81
N LEU A 42 4.55 5.95 -21.49
CA LEU A 42 5.77 5.83 -20.69
C LEU A 42 6.35 4.41 -20.73
N ASN A 43 5.49 3.40 -20.59
CA ASN A 43 5.90 2.00 -20.63
C ASN A 43 6.46 1.60 -22.00
N GLU A 44 5.83 2.04 -23.08
CA GLU A 44 6.28 1.74 -24.44
C GLU A 44 7.60 2.45 -24.77
N ALA A 45 7.70 3.73 -24.41
CA ALA A 45 8.92 4.51 -24.58
C ALA A 45 10.07 3.95 -23.73
N PHE A 46 9.80 3.50 -22.50
CA PHE A 46 10.78 2.78 -21.69
C PHE A 46 11.27 1.53 -22.40
N ARG A 47 10.38 0.65 -22.86
CA ARG A 47 10.78 -0.59 -23.57
C ARG A 47 11.61 -0.32 -24.83
N THR A 48 11.25 0.72 -25.56
CA THR A 48 11.95 1.13 -26.78
C THR A 48 13.36 1.60 -26.47
N HIS A 49 13.52 2.40 -25.40
CA HIS A 49 14.77 3.10 -25.14
C HIS A 49 15.64 2.44 -24.08
N VAL A 50 15.14 1.49 -23.30
CA VAL A 50 15.86 0.90 -22.17
C VAL A 50 17.25 0.44 -22.59
N GLY A 51 17.42 -0.05 -23.83
CA GLY A 51 18.65 -0.52 -24.48
C GLY A 51 19.76 0.51 -24.74
N GLU A 52 19.43 1.80 -24.72
CA GLU A 52 20.36 2.85 -25.14
C GLU A 52 21.42 3.15 -24.07
N ASP A 53 22.63 3.45 -24.52
CA ASP A 53 23.74 3.92 -23.67
C ASP A 53 23.67 5.45 -23.50
N VAL A 54 22.67 5.89 -22.73
CA VAL A 54 22.40 7.31 -22.44
C VAL A 54 22.23 7.47 -20.93
N ASP A 55 22.64 8.63 -20.39
CA ASP A 55 22.40 8.98 -18.98
C ASP A 55 20.91 8.83 -18.62
N SER A 56 20.63 8.18 -17.50
CA SER A 56 19.27 7.85 -17.09
C SER A 56 18.39 9.06 -16.86
N ARG A 57 18.95 10.22 -16.46
CA ARG A 57 18.19 11.46 -16.29
C ARG A 57 17.81 12.04 -17.65
N VAL A 58 18.77 12.08 -18.59
CA VAL A 58 18.53 12.54 -19.96
C VAL A 58 17.49 11.67 -20.65
N GLN A 59 17.59 10.35 -20.47
CA GLN A 59 16.64 9.41 -21.02
C GLN A 59 15.25 9.55 -20.40
N THR A 60 15.18 9.73 -19.08
CA THR A 60 13.92 10.00 -18.37
C THR A 60 13.25 11.26 -18.91
N ASP A 61 13.99 12.36 -19.01
CA ASP A 61 13.48 13.65 -19.49
C ASP A 61 12.94 13.54 -20.93
N ARG A 62 13.69 12.85 -21.81
CA ARG A 62 13.25 12.58 -23.19
C ARG A 62 11.93 11.81 -23.25
N ILE A 63 11.80 10.75 -22.44
CA ILE A 63 10.58 9.94 -22.39
C ILE A 63 9.40 10.75 -21.84
N LEU A 64 9.60 11.49 -20.74
CA LEU A 64 8.56 12.33 -20.15
C LEU A 64 8.06 13.38 -21.15
N HIS A 65 8.98 14.05 -21.83
CA HIS A 65 8.64 15.07 -22.82
C HIS A 65 7.86 14.49 -24.01
N ALA A 66 8.27 13.31 -24.52
CA ALA A 66 7.58 12.64 -25.62
C ALA A 66 6.13 12.26 -25.28
N CYS A 67 5.85 11.96 -24.00
CA CYS A 67 4.52 11.55 -23.55
C CYS A 67 3.65 12.69 -23.01
N GLU A 68 4.17 13.92 -22.87
CA GLU A 68 3.46 15.04 -22.26
C GLU A 68 2.12 15.37 -22.97
N ASN A 69 2.07 15.21 -24.30
CA ASN A 69 0.86 15.43 -25.09
C ASN A 69 -0.32 14.51 -24.71
N ARG A 70 -0.07 13.39 -24.01
CA ARG A 70 -1.13 12.49 -23.55
C ARG A 70 -1.94 13.07 -22.40
N LEU A 71 -1.43 14.10 -21.72
CA LEU A 71 -2.15 14.81 -20.67
C LEU A 71 -3.03 15.95 -21.19
N THR A 72 -2.88 16.36 -22.45
CA THR A 72 -3.69 17.45 -23.04
C THR A 72 -5.20 17.17 -23.00
N PRO A 73 -5.70 15.95 -23.34
CA PRO A 73 -7.13 15.65 -23.23
C PRO A 73 -7.66 15.71 -21.79
N MET A 74 -6.80 15.42 -20.79
CA MET A 74 -7.14 15.54 -19.38
C MET A 74 -7.40 17.00 -19.00
N LYS A 75 -6.52 17.93 -19.41
CA LYS A 75 -6.70 19.37 -19.17
C LYS A 75 -7.97 19.88 -19.84
N ALA A 76 -8.19 19.51 -21.10
CA ALA A 76 -9.39 19.89 -21.84
C ALA A 76 -10.69 19.40 -21.16
N ALA A 77 -10.66 18.19 -20.58
CA ALA A 77 -11.81 17.65 -19.85
C ALA A 77 -12.10 18.43 -18.56
N PHE A 78 -11.06 18.83 -17.81
CA PHE A 78 -11.21 19.69 -16.64
C PHE A 78 -11.70 21.09 -17.00
N ASP A 79 -11.21 21.66 -18.10
CA ASP A 79 -11.61 23.01 -18.54
C ASP A 79 -13.06 23.07 -18.99
N ALA A 80 -13.54 22.00 -19.64
CA ALA A 80 -14.95 21.86 -20.04
C ALA A 80 -15.92 21.94 -18.85
N GLU A 81 -15.47 21.56 -17.66
CA GLU A 81 -16.26 21.61 -16.42
C GLU A 81 -15.85 22.76 -15.48
N ARG A 82 -15.04 23.69 -15.98
CA ARG A 82 -14.58 24.87 -15.23
C ARG A 82 -13.90 24.52 -13.91
N VAL A 83 -13.15 23.41 -13.88
CA VAL A 83 -12.30 23.08 -12.73
C VAL A 83 -11.24 24.19 -12.58
N PRO A 84 -11.03 24.74 -11.36
CA PRO A 84 -10.01 25.75 -11.16
C PRO A 84 -8.62 25.27 -11.61
N ASP A 85 -7.89 26.12 -12.34
CA ASP A 85 -6.55 25.79 -12.86
C ASP A 85 -5.59 25.32 -11.76
N SER A 86 -5.69 25.87 -10.55
CA SER A 86 -4.86 25.46 -9.42
C SER A 86 -5.06 23.99 -9.01
N ILE A 87 -6.25 23.44 -9.23
CA ILE A 87 -6.59 22.04 -8.94
C ILE A 87 -6.19 21.15 -10.10
N SER A 88 -6.58 21.50 -11.34
CA SER A 88 -6.26 20.71 -12.53
C SER A 88 -4.74 20.64 -12.77
N GLU A 89 -4.01 21.74 -12.61
CA GLU A 89 -2.54 21.76 -12.72
C GLU A 89 -1.85 20.97 -11.62
N ARG A 90 -2.31 21.08 -10.36
CA ARG A 90 -1.79 20.26 -9.26
C ARG A 90 -2.01 18.77 -9.55
N TYR A 91 -3.19 18.42 -10.04
CA TYR A 91 -3.54 17.05 -10.39
C TYR A 91 -2.65 16.52 -11.51
N MET A 92 -2.49 17.26 -12.62
CA MET A 92 -1.59 16.87 -13.72
C MET A 92 -0.13 16.79 -13.28
N ARG A 93 0.35 17.74 -12.47
CA ARG A 93 1.71 17.69 -11.88
C ARG A 93 1.93 16.42 -11.07
N SER A 94 0.89 15.91 -10.39
CA SER A 94 0.98 14.64 -9.65
C SER A 94 1.19 13.42 -10.56
N TYR A 95 0.67 13.43 -11.79
CA TYR A 95 0.91 12.36 -12.77
C TYR A 95 2.31 12.43 -13.36
N ARG A 96 2.77 13.64 -13.72
CA ARG A 96 4.14 13.85 -14.19
C ARG A 96 5.16 13.40 -13.15
N THR A 97 4.95 13.78 -11.88
CA THR A 97 5.83 13.40 -10.77
C THR A 97 5.85 11.89 -10.53
N ARG A 98 4.68 11.22 -10.62
CA ARG A 98 4.59 9.77 -10.49
C ARG A 98 5.30 9.05 -11.64
N GLY A 99 5.00 9.43 -12.88
CA GLY A 99 5.63 8.87 -14.07
C GLY A 99 7.15 9.03 -14.07
N ALA A 100 7.65 10.20 -13.66
CA ALA A 100 9.09 10.44 -13.53
C ALA A 100 9.75 9.51 -12.50
N ARG A 101 9.14 9.36 -11.31
CA ARG A 101 9.68 8.47 -10.26
C ARG A 101 9.71 7.01 -10.72
N ASP A 102 8.65 6.55 -11.37
CA ASP A 102 8.55 5.17 -11.85
C ASP A 102 9.57 4.90 -12.95
N LEU A 103 9.72 5.82 -13.92
CA LEU A 103 10.71 5.70 -14.98
C LEU A 103 12.15 5.72 -14.49
N VAL A 104 12.50 6.65 -13.58
CA VAL A 104 13.85 6.68 -12.99
C VAL A 104 14.16 5.36 -12.32
N ARG A 105 13.22 4.82 -11.53
CA ARG A 105 13.41 3.54 -10.86
C ARG A 105 13.67 2.40 -11.84
N LEU A 106 12.91 2.33 -12.93
CA LEU A 106 13.02 1.28 -13.94
C LEU A 106 14.30 1.41 -14.80
N LEU A 107 14.68 2.63 -15.16
CA LEU A 107 15.91 2.88 -15.92
C LEU A 107 17.15 2.58 -15.09
N MET A 108 17.16 3.00 -13.83
CA MET A 108 18.27 2.72 -12.91
C MET A 108 18.41 1.21 -12.66
N SER A 109 17.30 0.48 -12.45
CA SER A 109 17.37 -0.97 -12.27
C SER A 109 17.86 -1.69 -13.53
N ALA A 110 17.46 -1.23 -14.72
CA ALA A 110 17.92 -1.78 -15.98
C ALA A 110 19.42 -1.50 -16.23
N GLN A 111 19.91 -0.30 -15.92
CA GLN A 111 21.33 0.05 -16.02
C GLN A 111 22.18 -0.77 -15.05
N ALA A 112 21.74 -0.92 -13.79
CA ALA A 112 22.43 -1.74 -12.80
C ALA A 112 22.53 -3.21 -13.25
N ALA A 113 21.44 -3.77 -13.80
CA ALA A 113 21.45 -5.13 -14.33
C ALA A 113 22.44 -5.32 -15.48
N ARG A 114 22.61 -4.30 -16.34
CA ARG A 114 23.61 -4.33 -17.41
C ARG A 114 25.04 -4.20 -16.91
N ALA A 115 25.28 -3.33 -15.94
CA ALA A 115 26.60 -3.19 -15.34
C ALA A 115 27.06 -4.52 -14.73
N ALA A 116 26.19 -5.18 -13.95
CA ALA A 116 26.47 -6.51 -13.39
C ALA A 116 26.70 -7.59 -14.47
N ALA A 117 25.91 -7.56 -15.55
CA ALA A 117 26.11 -8.46 -16.69
C ALA A 117 27.45 -8.21 -17.42
N ALA A 118 27.90 -6.95 -17.53
CA ALA A 118 29.17 -6.59 -18.14
C ALA A 118 30.36 -7.01 -17.26
N GLU A 119 30.27 -6.82 -15.93
CA GLU A 119 31.29 -7.27 -14.97
C GLU A 119 31.47 -8.79 -15.01
N SER A 120 30.38 -9.55 -14.95
CA SER A 120 30.43 -11.01 -15.07
C SER A 120 31.00 -11.48 -16.42
N ALA A 121 30.71 -10.78 -17.52
CA ALA A 121 31.31 -11.08 -18.83
C ALA A 121 32.81 -10.77 -18.88
N SER A 122 33.26 -9.70 -18.23
CA SER A 122 34.68 -9.34 -18.11
C SER A 122 35.46 -10.35 -17.26
N GLU A 123 34.87 -10.85 -16.17
CA GLU A 123 35.49 -11.85 -15.29
C GLU A 123 35.64 -13.21 -15.99
N LEU A 124 34.65 -13.59 -16.81
CA LEU A 124 34.72 -14.77 -17.68
C LEU A 124 35.80 -14.64 -18.78
N SER A 125 36.04 -13.42 -19.27
CA SER A 125 37.12 -13.15 -20.23
C SER A 125 38.51 -13.13 -19.57
N ALA A 126 38.63 -12.62 -18.34
CA ALA A 126 39.91 -12.50 -17.64
C ALA A 126 40.48 -13.86 -17.20
N THR A 127 39.61 -14.85 -16.94
CA THR A 127 40.02 -16.23 -16.61
C THR A 127 40.51 -17.02 -17.83
N ALA A 128 40.25 -16.55 -19.05
CA ALA A 128 40.70 -17.20 -20.29
C ALA A 128 42.16 -16.85 -20.67
N ASP A 129 42.75 -15.78 -20.13
CA ASP A 129 44.00 -15.20 -20.62
C ASP A 129 45.18 -15.26 -19.63
N THR A 130 45.07 -16.06 -18.56
CA THR A 130 46.18 -16.25 -17.60
C THR A 130 47.07 -17.42 -18.05
N PRO A 131 48.35 -17.21 -18.44
CA PRO A 131 49.25 -18.29 -18.79
C PRO A 131 49.69 -19.02 -17.50
N SER A 132 49.26 -20.27 -17.35
CA SER A 132 49.66 -21.13 -16.23
C SER A 132 51.16 -21.47 -16.28
N PRO A 133 51.90 -21.35 -15.16
CA PRO A 133 53.18 -22.01 -15.02
C PRO A 133 52.91 -23.42 -14.53
N HIS A 134 53.08 -24.43 -15.39
CA HIS A 134 53.70 -25.74 -15.11
C HIS A 134 53.31 -26.79 -16.18
N PRO A 135 54.21 -27.74 -16.49
CA PRO A 135 54.11 -28.58 -17.67
C PRO A 135 53.37 -29.88 -17.34
N TYR A 136 52.24 -30.14 -17.98
CA TYR A 136 51.73 -31.49 -18.11
C TYR A 136 51.28 -31.75 -19.56
N PRO A 137 51.64 -32.92 -20.13
CA PRO A 137 51.37 -33.20 -21.53
C PRO A 137 49.89 -33.47 -21.75
N SER A 138 49.32 -32.74 -22.69
CA SER A 138 47.96 -32.89 -23.20
C SER A 138 47.88 -34.05 -24.20
N GLU A 139 47.11 -35.09 -23.87
CA GLU A 139 46.39 -35.85 -24.88
C GLU A 139 44.90 -35.74 -24.56
N GLY A 140 44.21 -34.95 -25.40
CA GLY A 140 42.80 -34.61 -25.24
C GLY A 140 41.89 -35.78 -25.59
N LYS A 141 40.97 -36.08 -24.67
CA LYS A 141 39.71 -36.76 -24.98
C LYS A 141 38.59 -35.81 -24.56
N PRO A 142 37.62 -35.47 -25.45
CA PRO A 142 36.52 -34.59 -25.06
C PRO A 142 35.73 -35.23 -23.92
N MET A 143 35.44 -34.44 -22.89
CA MET A 143 34.70 -34.88 -21.72
C MET A 143 33.23 -35.06 -22.09
N GLU A 144 32.87 -36.32 -22.35
CA GLU A 144 31.49 -36.78 -22.48
C GLU A 144 30.89 -36.84 -21.07
N ILE A 145 29.96 -35.93 -20.74
CA ILE A 145 29.23 -35.99 -19.47
C ILE A 145 28.17 -37.09 -19.60
N ASP A 146 28.46 -38.24 -19.02
CA ASP A 146 27.52 -39.36 -18.93
C ASP A 146 26.50 -39.11 -17.80
N LEU A 147 25.26 -38.75 -18.18
CA LEU A 147 24.13 -38.55 -17.26
C LEU A 147 23.65 -39.85 -16.60
N ASN A 148 24.27 -41.02 -16.86
CA ASN A 148 23.94 -42.27 -16.18
C ASN A 148 24.68 -42.47 -14.85
N LEU A 149 25.53 -41.54 -14.42
CA LEU A 149 26.12 -41.51 -13.07
C LEU A 149 25.15 -40.88 -12.04
N ILE A 150 23.92 -41.37 -11.98
CA ILE A 150 23.09 -41.23 -10.78
C ILE A 150 23.66 -42.24 -9.75
N PRO A 151 24.10 -41.82 -8.54
CA PRO A 151 24.61 -42.77 -7.57
C PRO A 151 23.52 -43.78 -7.21
N ALA A 152 23.71 -45.04 -7.63
CA ALA A 152 22.73 -46.12 -7.49
C ALA A 152 22.54 -46.61 -6.05
N LYS A 153 23.09 -45.92 -5.04
CA LYS A 153 22.93 -46.26 -3.63
C LYS A 153 22.40 -45.05 -2.87
N LEU A 154 21.12 -45.12 -2.55
CA LEU A 154 20.52 -44.28 -1.52
C LEU A 154 21.21 -44.60 -0.20
N ASP A 155 22.11 -43.72 0.24
CA ASP A 155 22.80 -43.87 1.51
C ASP A 155 21.81 -43.81 2.68
N ALA A 156 22.11 -44.51 3.78
CA ALA A 156 21.24 -44.61 4.96
C ALA A 156 20.81 -43.23 5.52
N VAL A 157 21.63 -42.20 5.31
CA VAL A 157 21.33 -40.81 5.68
C VAL A 157 20.15 -40.24 4.89
N HIS A 158 20.06 -40.52 3.59
CA HIS A 158 18.95 -40.06 2.76
C HIS A 158 17.63 -40.74 3.12
N VAL A 159 17.70 -42.04 3.46
CA VAL A 159 16.53 -42.78 3.97
C VAL A 159 16.08 -42.23 5.32
N GLY A 160 17.02 -41.91 6.21
CA GLY A 160 16.73 -41.26 7.50
C GLY A 160 16.07 -39.89 7.33
N LEU A 161 16.59 -39.06 6.43
CA LEU A 161 16.03 -37.73 6.13
C LEU A 161 14.62 -37.84 5.54
N ALA A 162 14.40 -38.76 4.60
CA ALA A 162 13.08 -39.00 4.01
C ALA A 162 12.06 -39.45 5.08
N ALA A 163 12.46 -40.32 6.00
CA ALA A 163 11.59 -40.76 7.10
C ALA A 163 11.22 -39.60 8.03
N VAL A 164 12.16 -38.71 8.37
CA VAL A 164 11.90 -37.53 9.20
C VAL A 164 10.91 -36.58 8.50
N VAL A 165 11.09 -36.34 7.20
CA VAL A 165 10.18 -35.49 6.41
C VAL A 165 8.76 -36.08 6.41
N VAL A 166 8.62 -37.40 6.24
CA VAL A 166 7.31 -38.07 6.28
C VAL A 166 6.66 -37.94 7.67
N VAL A 167 7.42 -38.11 8.75
CA VAL A 167 6.89 -37.94 10.12
C VAL A 167 6.43 -36.50 10.36
N LEU A 168 7.21 -35.51 9.94
CA LEU A 168 6.83 -34.09 10.06
C LEU A 168 5.57 -33.77 9.26
N LEU A 169 5.44 -34.33 8.05
CA LEU A 169 4.23 -34.19 7.23
C LEU A 169 3.00 -34.79 7.91
N LEU A 170 3.11 -35.98 8.50
CA LEU A 170 2.02 -36.63 9.21
C LEU A 170 1.60 -35.82 10.45
N VAL A 171 2.55 -35.30 11.22
CA VAL A 171 2.27 -34.41 12.37
C VAL A 171 1.54 -33.15 11.91
N GLN A 172 1.99 -32.53 10.82
CA GLN A 172 1.35 -31.33 10.28
C GLN A 172 -0.09 -31.60 9.82
N ILE A 173 -0.34 -32.73 9.16
CA ILE A 173 -1.69 -33.15 8.75
C ILE A 173 -2.59 -33.37 9.96
N ILE A 174 -2.08 -34.00 11.03
CA ILE A 174 -2.83 -34.22 12.27
C ILE A 174 -3.18 -32.87 12.91
N LEU A 175 -2.24 -31.94 13.04
CA LEU A 175 -2.50 -30.61 13.61
C LEU A 175 -3.56 -29.83 12.82
N LEU A 176 -3.48 -29.87 11.49
CA LEU A 176 -4.46 -29.22 10.62
C LEU A 176 -5.85 -29.86 10.75
N SER A 177 -5.93 -31.19 10.81
CA SER A 177 -7.21 -31.89 10.97
C SER A 177 -7.87 -31.57 12.32
N VAL A 178 -7.10 -31.48 13.42
CA VAL A 178 -7.60 -31.07 14.74
C VAL A 178 -8.10 -29.63 14.72
N ALA A 179 -7.37 -28.71 14.08
CA ALA A 179 -7.79 -27.32 13.96
C ALA A 179 -9.11 -27.18 13.17
N VAL A 180 -9.26 -27.91 12.07
CA VAL A 180 -10.50 -27.93 11.29
C VAL A 180 -11.66 -28.50 12.09
N ILE A 181 -11.46 -29.60 12.82
CA ILE A 181 -12.49 -30.19 13.69
C ILE A 181 -12.89 -29.20 14.80
N ALA A 182 -11.93 -28.48 15.39
CA ALA A 182 -12.21 -27.47 16.41
C ALA A 182 -13.04 -26.29 15.86
N LEU A 183 -12.80 -25.88 14.62
CA LEU A 183 -13.58 -24.83 13.95
C LEU A 183 -14.99 -25.31 13.59
N LEU A 184 -15.13 -26.55 13.11
CA LEU A 184 -16.44 -27.14 12.77
C LEU A 184 -17.30 -27.42 14.01
N ARG A 185 -16.70 -27.55 15.19
CA ARG A 185 -17.41 -27.77 16.47
C ARG A 185 -17.81 -26.49 17.19
N ARG A 186 -17.46 -25.29 16.67
CA ARG A 186 -17.92 -24.03 17.26
C ARG A 186 -19.43 -23.90 17.06
N ARG A 187 -20.20 -24.07 18.14
CA ARG A 187 -21.61 -23.69 18.16
C ARG A 187 -21.70 -22.16 18.18
N PRO A 188 -22.61 -21.54 17.42
CA PRO A 188 -22.90 -20.13 17.58
C PRO A 188 -23.55 -19.90 18.96
N GLU A 189 -22.97 -19.01 19.76
CA GLU A 189 -23.59 -18.55 21.01
C GLU A 189 -24.89 -17.79 20.70
N PRO A 190 -25.94 -17.94 21.54
CA PRO A 190 -27.17 -17.19 21.37
C PRO A 190 -26.94 -15.71 21.73
N ALA A 191 -27.36 -14.83 20.83
CA ALA A 191 -27.35 -13.39 21.03
C ALA A 191 -28.24 -13.01 22.23
N VAL A 192 -27.67 -12.24 23.16
CA VAL A 192 -28.40 -11.64 24.30
C VAL A 192 -29.27 -10.51 23.79
N THR A 193 -30.59 -10.70 23.86
CA THR A 193 -31.60 -9.69 23.54
C THR A 193 -31.71 -8.70 24.70
N PHE A 194 -31.28 -7.46 24.50
CA PHE A 194 -31.58 -6.38 25.44
C PHE A 194 -33.01 -5.87 25.23
N GLN A 195 -33.86 -6.18 26.21
CA GLN A 195 -35.20 -5.63 26.36
C GLN A 195 -35.12 -4.18 26.85
N SER A 196 -35.78 -3.26 26.16
CA SER A 196 -35.99 -1.88 26.60
C SER A 196 -37.29 -1.77 27.42
N SER A 197 -37.23 -1.14 28.59
CA SER A 197 -38.40 -0.67 29.34
C SER A 197 -37.97 0.41 30.35
N PRO A 198 -38.87 1.29 30.87
CA PRO A 198 -39.68 2.25 30.14
C PRO A 198 -39.53 3.70 30.69
N ALA A 199 -40.30 4.60 30.09
CA ALA A 199 -40.35 6.04 30.25
C ALA A 199 -40.56 6.60 31.67
N VAL A 200 -40.04 7.80 31.91
CA VAL A 200 -40.59 8.77 32.87
C VAL A 200 -41.03 10.03 32.13
N SER A 201 -42.27 10.38 32.45
CA SER A 201 -43.12 11.47 32.00
C SER A 201 -42.74 12.80 32.67
N ALA A 202 -42.87 13.92 31.95
CA ALA A 202 -43.75 15.04 32.30
C ALA A 202 -43.56 16.23 31.33
N ALA A 203 -44.68 16.78 30.87
CA ALA A 203 -44.82 17.86 29.90
C ALA A 203 -44.73 19.27 30.53
N GLU A 204 -44.39 20.30 29.74
CA GLU A 204 -45.23 21.46 29.31
C GLU A 204 -44.36 22.58 28.67
N PRO A 205 -44.93 23.63 28.02
CA PRO A 205 -45.34 23.71 26.62
C PRO A 205 -44.38 24.51 25.70
N VAL A 206 -44.57 24.30 24.40
CA VAL A 206 -43.79 24.82 23.27
C VAL A 206 -43.94 26.34 23.13
N LYS A 207 -42.82 27.07 23.31
CA LYS A 207 -42.63 28.41 22.74
C LYS A 207 -41.90 28.25 21.42
N ALA A 208 -42.57 28.64 20.33
CA ALA A 208 -42.01 28.71 19.00
C ALA A 208 -40.74 29.56 19.01
N LEU A 209 -39.60 28.91 18.74
CA LEU A 209 -38.36 29.55 18.33
C LEU A 209 -37.98 28.95 16.98
N GLU A 210 -37.78 29.86 16.05
CA GLU A 210 -37.44 29.68 14.65
C GLU A 210 -36.25 28.74 14.49
N PRO A 211 -36.19 27.91 13.41
CA PRO A 211 -35.06 27.05 13.16
C PRO A 211 -33.87 27.92 12.72
N VAL A 212 -33.07 28.35 13.69
CA VAL A 212 -31.69 28.77 13.42
C VAL A 212 -30.96 27.50 12.99
N MET A 213 -30.91 27.31 11.67
CA MET A 213 -30.08 26.33 11.01
C MET A 213 -28.62 26.70 11.29
N LYS A 214 -28.12 26.28 12.45
CA LYS A 214 -26.70 26.37 12.79
C LYS A 214 -26.00 25.43 11.82
N LYS A 215 -25.40 26.00 10.77
CA LYS A 215 -24.38 25.30 9.98
C LYS A 215 -23.35 24.80 10.98
N GLU A 216 -23.41 23.51 11.27
CA GLU A 216 -22.37 22.83 12.02
C GLU A 216 -21.15 22.84 11.11
N THR A 217 -20.38 23.92 11.23
CA THR A 217 -19.02 23.97 10.72
C THR A 217 -18.35 22.73 11.29
N VAL A 218 -17.77 21.91 10.41
CA VAL A 218 -16.91 20.81 10.83
C VAL A 218 -15.76 21.47 11.58
N VAL A 219 -15.89 21.57 12.90
CA VAL A 219 -14.83 22.03 13.77
C VAL A 219 -13.76 20.96 13.66
N LEU A 220 -12.69 21.26 12.93
CA LEU A 220 -11.51 20.43 12.91
C LEU A 220 -11.03 20.33 14.35
N LYS A 221 -11.17 19.15 14.93
CA LYS A 221 -10.68 18.88 16.28
C LYS A 221 -9.16 18.90 16.22
N GLU A 222 -8.53 19.85 16.91
CA GLU A 222 -7.08 19.83 17.10
C GLU A 222 -6.70 18.52 17.81
N THR A 223 -5.80 17.75 17.20
CA THR A 223 -5.29 16.51 17.76
C THR A 223 -4.36 16.81 18.91
N THR A 224 -4.40 16.03 20.00
CA THR A 224 -3.38 16.08 21.06
C THR A 224 -2.05 15.54 20.53
N PRO A 225 -1.05 16.40 20.21
CA PRO A 225 0.18 15.97 19.52
C PRO A 225 1.01 14.99 20.36
N ASP A 226 0.90 15.08 21.69
CA ASP A 226 1.71 14.34 22.65
C ASP A 226 1.57 12.83 22.51
N ALA A 227 0.36 12.33 22.25
CA ALA A 227 0.15 10.88 22.05
C ALA A 227 0.84 10.37 20.78
N ALA A 228 0.90 11.18 19.73
CA ALA A 228 1.59 10.83 18.49
C ALA A 228 3.12 10.86 18.69
N LEU A 229 3.63 11.88 19.38
CA LEU A 229 5.05 11.98 19.74
C LEU A 229 5.48 10.83 20.65
N GLN A 230 4.63 10.42 21.58
CA GLN A 230 4.90 9.31 22.47
C GLN A 230 4.97 7.97 21.73
N LEU A 231 4.03 7.71 20.81
CA LEU A 231 4.11 6.52 19.96
C LEU A 231 5.40 6.52 19.12
N LEU A 232 5.76 7.68 18.57
CA LEU A 232 6.97 7.83 17.78
C LEU A 232 8.25 7.59 18.61
N ALA A 233 8.30 8.07 19.85
CA ALA A 233 9.39 7.80 20.79
C ALA A 233 9.50 6.30 21.14
N LEU A 234 8.37 5.60 21.33
CA LEU A 234 8.37 4.15 21.55
C LEU A 234 8.91 3.39 20.34
N LEU A 235 8.48 3.76 19.12
CA LEU A 235 8.99 3.19 17.88
C LEU A 235 10.49 3.44 17.72
N GLN A 236 10.97 4.64 18.04
CA GLN A 236 12.40 4.93 17.99
C GLN A 236 13.18 4.07 18.99
N LYS A 237 12.71 3.97 20.24
CA LYS A 237 13.38 3.21 21.30
C LYS A 237 13.50 1.72 20.98
N GLU A 238 12.44 1.08 20.48
CA GLU A 238 12.40 -0.37 20.29
C GLU A 238 12.79 -0.80 18.86
N ALA A 239 12.64 0.09 17.86
CA ALA A 239 12.80 -0.27 16.46
C ALA A 239 13.82 0.60 15.70
N ARG A 240 14.41 1.63 16.33
CA ARG A 240 15.24 2.64 15.63
C ARG A 240 14.55 3.22 14.39
N PHE A 241 13.23 3.39 14.49
CA PHE A 241 12.39 3.69 13.35
C PHE A 241 12.77 5.00 12.64
N ILE A 242 13.07 6.04 13.39
CA ILE A 242 13.43 7.36 12.84
C ILE A 242 14.78 7.24 12.13
N ASP A 243 15.77 6.61 12.77
CA ASP A 243 17.10 6.40 12.17
C ASP A 243 16.97 5.67 10.84
N PHE A 244 16.22 4.56 10.82
CA PHE A 244 16.05 3.73 9.64
C PHE A 244 15.37 4.46 8.47
N VAL A 245 14.34 5.28 8.75
CA VAL A 245 13.61 6.02 7.71
C VAL A 245 14.40 7.23 7.19
N GLN A 246 15.22 7.84 8.04
CA GLN A 246 16.06 8.98 7.67
C GLN A 246 17.36 8.57 6.97
N GLU A 247 17.77 7.30 7.12
CA GLU A 247 18.96 6.77 6.48
C GLU A 247 18.83 6.74 4.94
N ASN A 248 19.88 7.19 4.24
CA ASN A 248 19.91 7.10 2.80
C ASN A 248 20.31 5.69 2.36
N ILE A 249 19.32 4.88 1.99
CA ILE A 249 19.56 3.47 1.65
C ILE A 249 20.13 3.23 0.24
N ALA A 250 20.35 4.27 -0.57
CA ALA A 250 20.66 4.13 -2.00
C ALA A 250 21.95 3.35 -2.32
N HIS A 251 22.90 3.28 -1.38
CA HIS A 251 24.20 2.64 -1.56
C HIS A 251 24.31 1.25 -0.91
N TYR A 252 23.26 0.80 -0.21
CA TYR A 252 23.26 -0.51 0.44
C TYR A 252 22.69 -1.56 -0.49
N SER A 253 23.20 -2.78 -0.36
CA SER A 253 22.66 -3.95 -1.04
C SER A 253 21.32 -4.39 -0.45
N ASP A 254 20.52 -5.12 -1.23
CA ASP A 254 19.27 -5.73 -0.75
C ASP A 254 19.50 -6.65 0.46
N ALA A 255 20.68 -7.28 0.55
CA ALA A 255 21.05 -8.14 1.68
C ALA A 255 21.21 -7.32 2.98
N GLU A 256 21.91 -6.19 2.90
CA GLU A 256 22.12 -5.28 4.04
C GLU A 256 20.80 -4.61 4.46
N ILE A 257 20.03 -4.11 3.47
CA ILE A 257 18.71 -3.54 3.72
C ILE A 257 17.79 -4.60 4.36
N GLY A 258 17.80 -5.82 3.83
CA GLY A 258 17.02 -6.92 4.37
C GLY A 258 17.43 -7.32 5.79
N ALA A 259 18.72 -7.24 6.13
CA ALA A 259 19.20 -7.50 7.48
C ALA A 259 18.69 -6.44 8.47
N ALA A 260 18.85 -5.16 8.13
CA ALA A 260 18.37 -4.04 8.95
C ALA A 260 16.83 -4.02 9.07
N ALA A 261 16.12 -4.20 7.96
CA ALA A 261 14.66 -4.15 7.90
C ALA A 261 14.01 -5.22 8.79
N ARG A 262 14.61 -6.42 8.93
CA ARG A 262 14.09 -7.46 9.83
C ARG A 262 14.11 -7.03 11.30
N VAL A 263 15.20 -6.41 11.74
CA VAL A 263 15.35 -5.91 13.12
C VAL A 263 14.34 -4.79 13.39
N VAL A 264 14.25 -3.81 12.49
CA VAL A 264 13.30 -2.69 12.60
C VAL A 264 11.86 -3.21 12.58
N HIS A 265 11.54 -4.13 11.68
CA HIS A 265 10.21 -4.74 11.60
C HIS A 265 9.82 -5.46 12.89
N GLU A 266 10.73 -6.24 13.48
CA GLU A 266 10.49 -6.93 14.76
C GLU A 266 10.19 -5.93 15.88
N GLY A 267 10.99 -4.86 15.99
CA GLY A 267 10.77 -3.79 16.96
C GLY A 267 9.42 -3.08 16.76
N CYS A 268 9.09 -2.71 15.52
CA CYS A 268 7.81 -2.09 15.19
C CYS A 268 6.64 -3.01 15.55
N ARG A 269 6.73 -4.30 15.19
CA ARG A 269 5.70 -5.30 15.53
C ARG A 269 5.50 -5.42 17.04
N LYS A 270 6.59 -5.42 17.81
CA LYS A 270 6.56 -5.45 19.27
C LYS A 270 5.84 -4.23 19.84
N VAL A 271 6.20 -3.01 19.42
CA VAL A 271 5.56 -1.77 19.89
C VAL A 271 4.07 -1.76 19.52
N ILE A 272 3.73 -2.06 18.27
CA ILE A 272 2.34 -2.06 17.82
C ILE A 272 1.50 -3.07 18.62
N GLY A 273 2.00 -4.28 18.88
CA GLY A 273 1.28 -5.28 19.69
C GLY A 273 1.15 -4.89 21.17
N GLN A 274 2.11 -4.16 21.72
CA GLN A 274 2.02 -3.64 23.09
C GLN A 274 0.98 -2.52 23.20
N VAL A 275 0.96 -1.60 22.23
CA VAL A 275 0.13 -0.39 22.27
C VAL A 275 -1.28 -0.64 21.75
N PHE A 276 -1.50 -1.52 20.78
CA PHE A 276 -2.78 -1.68 20.10
C PHE A 276 -3.27 -3.13 20.07
N ASP A 277 -4.56 -3.32 20.32
CA ASP A 277 -5.28 -4.52 19.88
C ASP A 277 -5.86 -4.26 18.49
N LEU A 278 -5.32 -4.92 17.48
CA LEU A 278 -5.76 -4.79 16.09
C LEU A 278 -6.68 -5.94 15.71
N ALA A 279 -7.84 -5.58 15.16
CA ALA A 279 -8.80 -6.52 14.59
C ALA A 279 -9.12 -6.15 13.14
N PRO A 280 -9.51 -7.11 12.29
CA PRO A 280 -9.95 -6.79 10.94
C PRO A 280 -11.27 -6.02 10.97
N VAL A 281 -11.46 -5.08 10.05
CA VAL A 281 -12.74 -4.37 9.89
C VAL A 281 -13.81 -5.34 9.36
N ARG A 282 -13.41 -6.25 8.47
CA ARG A 282 -14.26 -7.29 7.86
C ARG A 282 -13.81 -8.68 8.28
N SER A 283 -14.75 -9.52 8.71
CA SER A 283 -14.44 -10.86 9.20
C SER A 283 -14.22 -11.86 8.05
N GLU A 284 -14.76 -11.60 6.86
CA GLU A 284 -14.63 -12.46 5.69
C GLU A 284 -13.17 -12.59 5.22
N THR A 285 -12.87 -13.65 4.48
CA THR A 285 -11.52 -13.87 3.92
C THR A 285 -11.25 -12.92 2.77
N GLU A 286 -9.99 -12.54 2.61
CA GLU A 286 -9.54 -11.85 1.39
C GLU A 286 -9.75 -12.76 0.18
N GLY A 287 -10.18 -12.18 -0.94
CA GLY A 287 -10.61 -12.92 -2.14
C GLY A 287 -12.06 -13.40 -2.09
N SER A 288 -12.78 -13.27 -0.96
CA SER A 288 -14.20 -13.62 -0.91
C SER A 288 -15.07 -12.63 -1.67
N ARG A 289 -16.13 -13.14 -2.31
CA ARG A 289 -17.16 -12.29 -2.93
C ARG A 289 -18.14 -11.82 -1.86
N LEU A 290 -18.35 -10.52 -1.76
CA LEU A 290 -19.30 -9.91 -0.83
C LEU A 290 -20.20 -8.90 -1.53
N THR A 291 -21.34 -8.65 -0.92
CA THR A 291 -22.31 -7.66 -1.36
C THR A 291 -22.46 -6.61 -0.26
N LEU A 292 -22.17 -5.36 -0.59
CA LEU A 292 -22.34 -4.21 0.28
C LEU A 292 -23.74 -3.63 0.06
N PRO A 293 -24.61 -3.65 1.10
CA PRO A 293 -25.97 -3.14 0.96
C PRO A 293 -26.00 -1.62 0.84
N LYS A 294 -27.18 -1.09 0.49
CA LYS A 294 -27.42 0.36 0.54
C LYS A 294 -27.26 0.86 1.98
N GLY A 295 -26.52 1.95 2.16
CA GLY A 295 -26.19 2.49 3.49
C GLY A 295 -25.02 1.80 4.19
N PHE A 296 -24.15 1.08 3.48
CA PHE A 296 -22.90 0.59 4.07
C PHE A 296 -22.03 1.74 4.59
N ASP A 297 -21.21 1.46 5.61
CA ASP A 297 -20.32 2.45 6.21
C ASP A 297 -19.11 2.76 5.30
N ALA A 298 -19.16 3.92 4.65
CA ALA A 298 -18.11 4.39 3.75
C ALA A 298 -16.81 4.81 4.47
N ALA A 299 -16.83 4.98 5.80
CA ALA A 299 -15.61 5.26 6.57
C ALA A 299 -14.79 4.00 6.82
N SER A 300 -15.44 2.85 6.97
CA SER A 300 -14.77 1.56 7.22
C SER A 300 -14.53 0.74 5.96
N VAL A 301 -15.27 0.99 4.86
CA VAL A 301 -15.14 0.25 3.61
C VAL A 301 -14.93 1.20 2.44
N ARG A 302 -13.78 1.06 1.78
CA ARG A 302 -13.47 1.76 0.52
C ARG A 302 -13.78 0.88 -0.68
N LEU A 303 -14.62 1.38 -1.58
CA LEU A 303 -14.84 0.78 -2.90
C LEU A 303 -13.65 1.07 -3.82
N SER A 304 -13.27 0.10 -4.65
CA SER A 304 -12.22 0.25 -5.66
C SER A 304 -12.65 -0.41 -6.98
N GLY A 305 -12.15 0.11 -8.11
CA GLY A 305 -12.54 -0.32 -9.45
C GLY A 305 -13.60 0.57 -10.10
N ASN A 306 -14.31 0.04 -11.11
CA ASN A 306 -15.39 0.74 -11.80
C ASN A 306 -16.69 0.65 -10.99
N ILE A 307 -17.00 1.72 -10.25
CA ILE A 307 -18.18 1.80 -9.39
C ILE A 307 -19.28 2.51 -10.18
N VAL A 308 -20.24 1.77 -10.71
CA VAL A 308 -21.38 2.30 -11.44
C VAL A 308 -22.69 1.96 -10.73
N GLY A 309 -23.62 2.92 -10.71
CA GLY A 309 -24.94 2.76 -10.10
C GLY A 309 -24.97 2.99 -8.58
N GLU A 310 -26.12 2.68 -8.00
CA GLU A 310 -26.33 2.72 -6.54
C GLU A 310 -26.11 1.34 -5.91
N PRO A 311 -25.74 1.28 -4.62
CA PRO A 311 -25.70 0.01 -3.91
C PRO A 311 -27.06 -0.71 -3.98
N PRO A 312 -27.09 -2.06 -3.94
CA PRO A 312 -26.02 -2.93 -3.44
C PRO A 312 -24.86 -3.16 -4.41
N PHE A 313 -23.62 -3.00 -3.92
CA PHE A 313 -22.41 -3.27 -4.70
C PHE A 313 -21.92 -4.68 -4.45
N THR A 314 -21.66 -5.46 -5.50
CA THR A 314 -21.06 -6.79 -5.36
C THR A 314 -19.64 -6.79 -5.89
N GLY A 315 -18.70 -7.24 -5.07
CA GLY A 315 -17.28 -7.23 -5.40
C GLY A 315 -16.51 -8.28 -4.61
N THR A 316 -15.19 -8.22 -4.72
CA THR A 316 -14.27 -9.13 -4.04
C THR A 316 -13.54 -8.36 -2.95
N LEU A 317 -13.49 -8.90 -1.74
CA LEU A 317 -12.75 -8.30 -0.63
C LEU A 317 -11.24 -8.40 -0.89
N VAL A 318 -10.60 -7.28 -1.25
CA VAL A 318 -9.15 -7.28 -1.54
C VAL A 318 -8.32 -7.26 -0.25
N HIS A 319 -8.74 -6.49 0.75
CA HIS A 319 -8.07 -6.38 2.04
C HIS A 319 -9.12 -6.18 3.13
N ARG A 320 -8.96 -6.84 4.28
CA ARG A 320 -9.97 -6.84 5.38
C ARG A 320 -10.02 -5.54 6.18
N GLY A 321 -9.04 -4.67 5.98
CA GLY A 321 -8.84 -3.46 6.77
C GLY A 321 -8.35 -3.79 8.18
N TRP A 322 -7.94 -2.75 8.92
CA TRP A 322 -7.55 -2.85 10.31
C TRP A 322 -8.35 -1.84 11.13
N ARG A 323 -8.84 -2.27 12.28
CA ARG A 323 -9.41 -1.40 13.31
C ARG A 323 -8.66 -1.63 14.62
N VAL A 324 -8.56 -0.57 15.41
CA VAL A 324 -8.09 -0.66 16.79
C VAL A 324 -9.29 -0.94 17.68
N GLU A 325 -9.23 -1.98 18.50
CA GLU A 325 -10.25 -2.26 19.53
C GLU A 325 -9.88 -1.63 20.86
N ASN A 326 -8.60 -1.69 21.25
CA ASN A 326 -8.09 -1.10 22.48
C ASN A 326 -6.74 -0.39 22.25
N ILE A 327 -6.48 0.63 23.06
CA ILE A 327 -5.22 1.40 23.05
C ILE A 327 -4.62 1.37 24.47
N ARG A 328 -3.33 1.04 24.57
CA ARG A 328 -2.54 0.92 25.80
C ARG A 328 -1.27 1.77 25.70
N LEU A 329 -1.44 3.08 25.60
CA LEU A 329 -0.30 3.99 25.60
C LEU A 329 0.22 4.19 27.04
N PRO A 330 1.54 4.09 27.30
CA PRO A 330 2.10 4.36 28.62
C PRO A 330 1.78 5.76 29.12
N LYS A 331 1.78 5.98 30.44
CA LYS A 331 1.62 7.34 31.00
C LYS A 331 2.95 8.10 30.90
N VAL A 332 2.87 9.39 30.59
CA VAL A 332 4.03 10.30 30.59
C VAL A 332 4.15 10.92 31.99
N ALA A 333 5.38 11.03 32.50
CA ALA A 333 5.64 11.70 33.77
C ALA A 333 5.47 13.23 33.63
N GLU A 334 4.99 13.89 34.69
CA GLU A 334 4.90 15.35 34.70
C GLU A 334 6.27 16.00 34.48
N GLY A 335 6.34 16.96 33.56
CA GLY A 335 7.59 17.65 33.21
C GLY A 335 8.46 16.97 32.15
N HIS A 336 8.08 15.80 31.63
CA HIS A 336 8.79 15.17 30.51
C HIS A 336 8.48 15.89 29.19
N ASP A 337 9.51 16.37 28.48
CA ASP A 337 9.35 16.96 27.15
C ASP A 337 9.22 15.86 26.08
N VAL A 338 7.98 15.57 25.69
CA VAL A 338 7.64 14.58 24.65
C VAL A 338 8.16 14.95 23.25
N ARG A 339 8.67 16.17 23.05
CA ARG A 339 9.31 16.56 21.79
C ARG A 339 10.71 15.98 21.64
N ILE A 340 11.33 15.55 22.75
CA ILE A 340 12.61 14.85 22.73
C ILE A 340 12.33 13.35 22.57
N LEU A 341 12.32 12.88 21.32
CA LEU A 341 11.96 11.50 20.96
C LEU A 341 13.04 10.47 21.33
N ALA A 342 14.30 10.91 21.33
CA ALA A 342 15.47 10.17 21.80
C ALA A 342 16.49 11.16 22.36
N GLN A 343 17.19 10.77 23.41
CA GLN A 343 18.24 11.60 24.03
C GLN A 343 19.53 11.47 23.23
N ALA A 344 20.32 12.54 23.19
CA ALA A 344 21.69 12.47 22.68
C ALA A 344 22.58 11.74 23.69
N GLU A 345 23.37 10.78 23.22
CA GLU A 345 24.34 10.04 24.03
C GLU A 345 25.74 10.60 23.80
N VAL A 346 26.49 10.82 24.89
CA VAL A 346 27.87 11.32 24.86
C VAL A 346 28.72 10.36 25.69
N GLU A 347 29.70 9.72 25.04
CA GLU A 347 30.71 8.87 25.70
C GLU A 347 31.85 9.76 26.24
N LEU A 348 32.36 9.45 27.44
CA LEU A 348 33.42 10.20 28.13
C LEU A 348 34.73 9.42 28.22
#